data_AF-A0A1G2VVR3-F1
#
_entry.id   AF-A0A1G2VVR3-F1
#
_cell.length_a   1.000
_cell.length_b   1.000
_cell.length_c   1.000
_cell.angle_alpha   90.00
_cell.angle_beta   90.00
_cell.angle_gamma   90.00
#
_symmetry.space_group_name_H-M   'P 1'
#
loop_
_entity.id
_entity.type
_entity.pdbx_description
1 polymer ?
#
loop_
_entity_poly.entity_id
_entity_poly.type
_entity_poly.pdbx_seq_one_letter_code
_entity_poly.pdbx_strand_id
1 'polypeptide(L)'
;MEPSKPLIVGGIALVIVVGLIAWYQSTRPVTEEIGTGAATSTVSSVPLTINAKHLYVNGTHTYRGVIETPTPCYDVLATSTPTLGGEYSILITTKERGGACAQMVTSKEFAVSFQAPEDVLVLPQLNGKPAQFNIVEVTSEEDLRGPFDFKS
;
A
#
# COMPACT_ATOMS: atom_id res chain seq x y z
N MET A 1 -17.91 75.82 37.97
CA MET A 1 -18.44 75.63 36.60
C MET A 1 -17.27 75.86 35.67
N GLU A 2 -16.80 74.97 34.80
CA GLU A 2 -17.28 73.72 34.19
C GLU A 2 -16.15 73.29 33.20
N PRO A 3 -16.19 72.14 32.53
CA PRO A 3 -16.00 70.80 33.06
C PRO A 3 -14.73 70.13 32.51
N SER A 4 -14.23 69.20 33.32
CA SER A 4 -13.17 68.24 33.05
C SER A 4 -13.49 67.31 31.86
N LYS A 5 -12.55 67.15 30.92
CA LYS A 5 -12.58 66.06 29.92
C LYS A 5 -11.54 64.97 30.25
N PRO A 6 -11.81 64.03 31.18
CA PRO A 6 -11.02 62.81 31.28
C PRO A 6 -11.77 61.59 30.73
N LEU A 7 -12.87 61.75 29.99
CA LEU A 7 -13.58 60.60 29.38
C LEU A 7 -13.07 60.26 27.97
N ILE A 8 -12.68 61.28 27.20
CA ILE A 8 -12.26 61.09 25.79
C ILE A 8 -10.83 60.51 25.72
N VAL A 9 -9.95 60.89 26.64
CA VAL A 9 -8.55 60.44 26.65
C VAL A 9 -8.45 58.94 26.99
N GLY A 10 -9.29 58.43 27.89
CA GLY A 10 -9.34 57.01 28.22
C GLY A 10 -9.82 56.14 27.06
N GLY A 11 -10.85 56.60 26.33
CA GLY A 11 -11.37 55.89 25.16
C GLY A 11 -10.37 55.83 24.01
N ILE A 12 -9.68 56.93 23.73
CA ILE A 12 -8.65 56.98 22.67
C ILE A 12 -7.46 56.10 23.01
N ALA A 13 -6.99 56.11 24.27
CA ALA A 13 -5.89 55.24 24.71
C ALA A 13 -6.24 53.75 24.52
N LEU A 14 -7.49 53.36 24.81
CA LEU A 14 -7.93 51.97 24.63
C LEU A 14 -7.94 51.56 23.15
N VAL A 15 -8.43 52.43 22.26
CA VAL A 15 -8.46 52.16 20.81
C VAL A 15 -7.05 52.06 20.22
N ILE A 16 -6.11 52.89 20.70
CA ILE A 16 -4.71 52.82 20.28
C ILE A 16 -4.08 51.51 20.76
N VAL A 17 -4.33 51.09 22.00
CA VAL A 17 -3.79 49.82 22.54
C VAL A 17 -4.35 48.62 21.78
N VAL A 18 -5.66 48.58 21.50
CA VAL A 18 -6.28 47.50 20.71
C VAL A 18 -5.77 47.50 19.28
N GLY A 19 -5.61 48.68 18.66
CA GLY A 19 -5.05 48.83 17.32
C GLY A 19 -3.59 48.37 17.23
N LEU A 20 -2.76 48.71 18.23
CA LEU A 20 -1.38 48.24 18.32
C LEU A 20 -1.29 46.73 18.54
N ILE A 21 -2.17 46.15 19.37
CA ILE A 21 -2.22 44.69 19.57
C ILE A 21 -2.66 43.98 18.28
N ALA A 22 -3.70 44.48 17.59
CA ALA A 22 -4.17 43.90 16.35
C ALA A 22 -3.13 44.01 15.23
N TRP A 23 -2.44 45.15 15.13
CA TRP A 23 -1.35 45.35 14.17
C TRP A 23 -0.14 44.46 14.50
N TYR A 24 0.22 44.32 15.78
CA TYR A 24 1.29 43.43 16.23
C TYR A 24 0.95 41.95 16.00
N GLN A 25 -0.33 41.57 16.08
CA GLN A 25 -0.77 40.22 15.69
C GLN A 25 -0.77 40.02 14.17
N SER A 26 -1.13 41.05 13.39
CA SER A 26 -1.14 40.98 11.93
C SER A 26 0.26 41.04 11.30
N THR A 27 1.26 41.54 12.02
CA THR A 27 2.66 41.61 11.57
C THR A 27 3.52 40.49 12.11
N ARG A 28 2.92 39.49 12.79
CA ARG A 28 3.63 38.23 13.01
C ARG A 28 3.97 37.68 11.63
N PRO A 29 5.25 37.53 11.25
CA PRO A 29 5.56 36.63 10.16
C PRO A 29 4.91 35.31 10.56
N VAL A 30 4.11 34.73 9.68
CA VAL A 30 3.80 33.31 9.80
C VAL A 30 5.17 32.67 9.79
N THR A 31 5.66 32.34 10.98
CA THR A 31 6.62 31.28 11.14
C THR A 31 5.86 30.11 10.58
N GLU A 32 5.99 29.88 9.26
CA GLU A 32 6.07 28.53 8.75
C GLU A 32 7.10 27.92 9.68
N GLU A 33 6.61 27.22 10.68
CA GLU A 33 7.38 26.12 11.18
C GLU A 33 7.65 25.34 9.90
N ILE A 34 8.88 25.47 9.41
CA ILE A 34 9.58 24.38 8.78
C ILE A 34 9.69 23.34 9.90
N GLY A 35 8.53 22.79 10.30
CA GLY A 35 8.43 21.40 10.52
C GLY A 35 9.00 20.83 9.24
N THR A 36 10.25 20.40 9.34
CA THR A 36 10.69 19.14 8.78
C THR A 36 9.80 18.00 9.31
N GLY A 37 8.47 18.17 9.34
CA GLY A 37 7.58 17.15 8.89
C GLY A 37 7.93 17.00 7.43
N ALA A 38 8.86 16.10 7.15
CA ALA A 38 8.78 15.37 5.92
C ALA A 38 7.29 15.13 5.70
N ALA A 39 6.73 15.71 4.64
CA ALA A 39 5.54 15.16 4.07
C ALA A 39 5.97 13.75 3.67
N THR A 40 5.93 12.82 4.63
CA THR A 40 5.67 11.44 4.37
C THR A 40 4.32 11.52 3.73
N SER A 41 4.36 11.71 2.41
CA SER A 41 3.34 11.23 1.53
C SER A 41 3.32 9.75 1.86
N THR A 42 2.55 9.37 2.88
CA THR A 42 2.07 8.01 3.03
C THR A 42 1.12 7.89 1.86
N VAL A 43 1.70 7.71 0.66
CA VAL A 43 1.03 7.17 -0.49
C VAL A 43 0.50 5.87 0.07
N SER A 44 -0.78 5.84 0.42
CA SER A 44 -1.47 4.61 0.75
C SER A 44 -1.49 3.83 -0.55
N SER A 45 -0.37 3.19 -0.86
CA SER A 45 -0.24 2.30 -1.99
C SER A 45 -1.10 1.13 -1.61
N VAL A 46 -2.33 1.07 -2.15
CA VAL A 46 -3.16 -0.11 -2.06
C VAL A 46 -2.28 -1.28 -2.51
N PRO A 47 -1.95 -2.23 -1.62
CA PRO A 47 -1.06 -3.31 -1.96
C PRO A 47 -1.71 -4.14 -3.06
N LEU A 48 -0.91 -4.57 -4.03
CA LEU A 48 -1.39 -5.35 -5.14
C LEU A 48 -1.98 -6.68 -4.62
N THR A 49 -3.21 -7.00 -4.98
CA THR A 49 -3.84 -8.27 -4.61
C THR A 49 -3.57 -9.34 -5.67
N ILE A 50 -3.18 -10.53 -5.23
CA ILE A 50 -2.98 -11.72 -6.05
C ILE A 50 -3.95 -12.78 -5.57
N ASN A 51 -4.83 -13.26 -6.46
CA ASN A 51 -5.75 -14.32 -6.11
C ASN A 51 -5.08 -15.69 -6.26
N ALA A 52 -5.17 -16.53 -5.23
CA ALA A 52 -4.58 -17.86 -5.22
C ALA A 52 -5.46 -18.85 -4.46
N LYS A 53 -5.40 -20.11 -4.86
CA LYS A 53 -5.82 -21.25 -4.04
C LYS A 53 -4.62 -21.77 -3.26
N HIS A 54 -4.86 -22.22 -2.05
CA HIS A 54 -3.85 -22.79 -1.18
C HIS A 54 -4.28 -24.17 -0.69
N LEU A 55 -3.34 -25.11 -0.72
CA LEU A 55 -3.48 -26.46 -0.18
C LEU A 55 -2.29 -26.72 0.73
N TYR A 56 -2.56 -27.25 1.92
CA TYR A 56 -1.53 -27.77 2.81
C TYR A 56 -1.74 -29.27 3.01
N VAL A 57 -0.79 -30.08 2.54
CA VAL A 57 -0.83 -31.54 2.67
C VAL A 57 0.58 -32.06 2.93
N ASN A 58 0.73 -32.96 3.91
CA ASN A 58 2.00 -33.63 4.24
C ASN A 58 3.19 -32.66 4.44
N GLY A 59 2.98 -31.55 5.15
CA GLY A 59 4.05 -30.58 5.41
C GLY A 59 4.42 -29.70 4.22
N THR A 60 3.66 -29.76 3.12
CA THR A 60 3.91 -29.00 1.90
C THR A 60 2.78 -28.01 1.67
N HIS A 61 3.14 -26.74 1.52
CA HIS A 61 2.25 -25.70 1.02
C HIS A 61 2.29 -25.69 -0.49
N THR A 62 1.13 -25.63 -1.14
CA THR A 62 1.00 -25.44 -2.58
C THR A 62 0.09 -24.26 -2.84
N TYR A 63 0.64 -23.23 -3.48
CA TYR A 63 -0.10 -22.06 -3.94
C TYR A 63 -0.26 -22.14 -5.45
N ARG A 64 -1.49 -21.99 -5.94
CA ARG A 64 -1.77 -21.93 -7.37
C ARG A 64 -2.75 -20.81 -7.66
N GLY A 65 -2.46 -19.98 -8.65
CA GLY A 65 -3.29 -18.82 -8.94
C GLY A 65 -3.12 -18.31 -10.36
N VAL A 66 -3.74 -17.17 -10.63
CA VAL A 66 -3.64 -16.47 -11.92
C VAL A 66 -3.26 -15.02 -11.69
N ILE A 67 -2.48 -14.47 -12.63
CA ILE A 67 -2.18 -13.05 -12.69
C ILE A 67 -2.44 -12.53 -14.10
N GLU A 68 -2.84 -11.27 -14.19
CA GLU A 68 -3.02 -10.60 -15.47
C GLU A 68 -1.67 -10.08 -15.99
N THR A 69 -1.35 -10.40 -17.24
CA THR A 69 -0.19 -9.87 -17.94
C THR A 69 -0.62 -8.97 -19.10
N PRO A 70 0.14 -7.91 -19.43
CA PRO A 70 -0.25 -6.97 -20.49
C PRO A 70 -0.44 -7.63 -21.86
N THR A 71 0.32 -8.69 -22.13
CA THR A 71 0.24 -9.47 -23.38
C THR A 71 0.37 -10.97 -23.07
N PRO A 72 -0.04 -11.86 -23.98
CA PRO A 72 0.16 -13.30 -23.82
C PRO A 72 1.64 -13.72 -23.92
N CYS A 73 2.54 -12.83 -24.32
CA CYS A 73 3.98 -13.11 -24.48
C CYS A 73 4.79 -12.99 -23.18
N TYR A 74 4.15 -12.62 -22.08
CA TYR A 74 4.76 -12.69 -20.78
C TYR A 74 4.83 -14.13 -20.30
N ASP A 75 5.99 -14.49 -19.77
CA ASP A 75 6.18 -15.64 -18.90
C ASP A 75 5.92 -15.26 -17.47
N VAL A 76 5.41 -16.23 -16.70
CA VAL A 76 5.20 -16.11 -15.27
C VAL A 76 5.99 -17.20 -14.57
N LEU A 77 6.80 -16.79 -13.60
CA LEU A 77 7.57 -17.69 -12.75
C LEU A 77 7.23 -17.37 -11.28
N ALA A 78 6.94 -18.39 -10.49
CA ALA A 78 6.79 -18.26 -9.05
C ALA A 78 7.88 -19.04 -8.33
N THR A 79 8.53 -18.41 -7.37
CA THR A 79 9.56 -19.03 -6.52
C THR A 79 9.27 -18.75 -5.07
N SER A 80 9.63 -19.69 -4.20
CA SER A 80 9.56 -19.55 -2.74
C SER A 80 10.95 -19.58 -2.15
N THR A 81 11.25 -18.66 -1.24
CA THR A 81 12.51 -18.62 -0.50
C THR A 81 12.24 -18.40 0.99
N PRO A 82 12.84 -19.19 1.90
CA PRO A 82 12.75 -18.91 3.32
C PRO A 82 13.45 -17.58 3.65
N THR A 83 12.90 -16.85 4.59
CA THR A 83 13.48 -15.61 5.13
C THR A 83 14.24 -15.90 6.43
N LEU A 84 15.03 -14.93 6.90
CA LEU A 84 15.74 -15.06 8.16
C LEU A 84 14.81 -15.14 9.39
N GLY A 85 13.55 -14.69 9.27
CA GLY A 85 12.57 -14.68 10.35
C GLY A 85 11.73 -15.96 10.48
N GLY A 86 11.98 -16.98 9.65
CA GLY A 86 11.16 -18.20 9.60
C GLY A 86 9.90 -18.09 8.72
N GLU A 87 9.68 -16.92 8.11
CA GLU A 87 8.63 -16.66 7.13
C GLU A 87 9.09 -17.11 5.74
N TYR A 88 8.18 -17.26 4.78
CA TYR A 88 8.50 -17.56 3.39
C TYR A 88 8.13 -16.41 2.46
N SER A 89 9.07 -15.97 1.64
CA SER A 89 8.81 -15.03 0.56
C SER A 89 8.42 -15.78 -0.70
N ILE A 90 7.26 -15.46 -1.27
CA ILE A 90 6.84 -15.97 -2.58
C ILE A 90 6.97 -14.85 -3.59
N LEU A 91 7.93 -14.99 -4.51
CA LEU A 91 8.16 -14.02 -5.58
C LEU A 91 7.55 -14.53 -6.89
N ILE A 92 6.57 -13.79 -7.38
CA ILE A 92 6.01 -13.99 -8.72
C ILE A 92 6.67 -12.95 -9.65
N THR A 93 7.26 -13.43 -10.73
CA THR A 93 7.97 -12.60 -11.71
C THR A 93 7.32 -12.77 -13.08
N THR A 94 7.00 -11.65 -13.72
CA THR A 94 6.54 -11.60 -15.10
C THR A 94 7.67 -11.13 -16.00
N LYS A 95 7.97 -11.86 -17.08
CA LYS A 95 9.02 -11.48 -18.03
C LYS A 95 8.50 -11.56 -19.46
N GLU A 96 8.66 -10.48 -20.22
CA GLU A 96 8.32 -10.48 -21.64
C GLU A 96 9.37 -11.26 -22.45
N ARG A 97 8.94 -12.17 -23.32
CA ARG A 97 9.86 -12.92 -24.21
C ARG A 97 10.34 -12.11 -25.43
N GLY A 98 9.72 -10.97 -25.72
CA GLY A 98 9.93 -10.18 -26.93
C GLY A 98 9.30 -10.81 -28.18
N GLY A 99 9.28 -10.07 -29.28
CA GLY A 99 8.70 -10.48 -30.58
C GLY A 99 7.37 -9.80 -30.90
N ALA A 100 6.77 -10.19 -32.03
CA ALA A 100 5.45 -9.70 -32.41
C ALA A 100 4.39 -10.35 -31.51
N CYS A 101 3.76 -9.54 -30.67
CA CYS A 101 2.81 -10.00 -29.65
C CYS A 101 1.46 -9.31 -29.80
N ALA A 102 0.39 -10.08 -29.61
CA ALA A 102 -0.95 -9.52 -29.51
C ALA A 102 -1.03 -8.57 -28.31
N GLN A 103 -1.57 -7.37 -28.51
CA GLN A 103 -1.73 -6.36 -27.47
C GLN A 103 -3.06 -6.60 -26.74
N MET A 104 -3.13 -7.71 -26.01
CA MET A 104 -4.32 -8.08 -25.23
C MET A 104 -3.91 -8.58 -23.85
N VAL A 105 -4.59 -8.05 -22.82
CA VAL A 105 -4.42 -8.53 -21.45
C VAL A 105 -4.79 -10.01 -21.38
N THR A 106 -3.95 -10.79 -20.71
CA THR A 106 -4.09 -12.25 -20.66
C THR A 106 -3.81 -12.75 -19.25
N SER A 107 -4.69 -13.61 -18.75
CA SER A 107 -4.46 -14.32 -17.49
C SER A 107 -3.41 -15.41 -17.68
N LYS A 108 -2.44 -15.46 -16.76
CA LYS A 108 -1.36 -16.45 -16.72
C LYS A 108 -1.35 -17.14 -15.38
N GLU A 109 -1.30 -18.47 -15.41
CA GLU A 109 -1.22 -19.27 -14.21
C GLU A 109 0.17 -19.23 -13.59
N PHE A 110 0.22 -19.34 -12.27
CA PHE A 110 1.43 -19.64 -11.51
C PHE A 110 1.17 -20.75 -10.50
N ALA A 111 2.22 -21.49 -10.17
CA ALA A 111 2.21 -22.49 -9.11
C ALA A 111 3.54 -22.47 -8.37
N VAL A 112 3.51 -22.63 -7.06
CA VAL A 112 4.70 -22.77 -6.23
C VAL A 112 4.40 -23.73 -5.09
N SER A 113 5.39 -24.55 -4.71
CA SER A 113 5.25 -25.47 -3.59
C SER A 113 6.54 -25.54 -2.77
N PHE A 114 6.39 -25.61 -1.46
CA PHE A 114 7.51 -25.65 -0.52
C PHE A 114 7.13 -26.30 0.81
N GLN A 115 8.12 -26.83 1.52
CA GLN A 115 7.92 -27.45 2.83
C GLN A 115 8.07 -26.42 3.96
N ALA A 116 7.08 -26.39 4.86
CA ALA A 116 7.07 -25.54 6.03
C ALA A 116 6.00 -26.01 7.05
N PRO A 117 6.03 -25.51 8.30
CA PRO A 117 4.93 -25.66 9.25
C PRO A 117 3.62 -25.05 8.70
N GLU A 118 2.47 -25.65 9.06
CA GLU A 118 1.15 -25.23 8.56
C GLU A 118 0.83 -23.75 8.81
N ASP A 119 1.32 -23.19 9.91
CA ASP A 119 1.11 -21.82 10.36
C ASP A 119 2.17 -20.83 9.86
N VAL A 120 3.00 -21.23 8.88
CA VAL A 120 4.04 -20.37 8.35
C VAL A 120 3.48 -19.09 7.74
N LEU A 121 4.10 -17.96 8.07
CA LEU A 121 3.76 -16.69 7.43
C LEU A 121 4.34 -16.62 6.02
N VAL A 122 3.53 -16.18 5.06
CA VAL A 122 3.91 -16.02 3.67
C VAL A 122 3.84 -14.56 3.25
N LEU A 123 4.93 -14.08 2.63
CA LEU A 123 5.09 -12.72 2.13
C LEU A 123 5.09 -12.72 0.60
N PRO A 124 3.94 -12.46 -0.05
CA PRO A 124 3.87 -12.43 -1.50
C PRO A 124 4.48 -11.16 -2.08
N GLN A 125 5.13 -11.31 -3.23
CA GLN A 125 5.67 -10.22 -4.03
C GLN A 125 5.34 -10.43 -5.52
N LEU A 126 4.97 -9.36 -6.21
CA LEU A 126 4.91 -9.35 -7.68
C LEU A 126 5.98 -8.42 -8.22
N ASN A 127 6.87 -8.96 -9.06
CA ASN A 127 7.96 -8.20 -9.69
C ASN A 127 8.80 -7.40 -8.67
N GLY A 128 9.07 -8.01 -7.52
CA GLY A 128 9.84 -7.41 -6.42
C GLY A 128 9.10 -6.36 -5.59
N LYS A 129 7.80 -6.16 -5.82
CA LYS A 129 6.95 -5.26 -5.02
C LYS A 129 6.09 -6.07 -4.05
N PRO A 130 5.91 -5.61 -2.80
CA PRO A 130 4.99 -6.25 -1.85
C PRO A 130 3.58 -6.36 -2.44
N ALA A 131 2.99 -7.54 -2.25
CA ALA A 131 1.63 -7.85 -2.64
C ALA A 131 0.85 -8.39 -1.42
N GLN A 132 -0.44 -8.65 -1.60
CA GLN A 132 -1.26 -9.40 -0.68
C GLN A 132 -1.89 -10.57 -1.43
N PHE A 133 -1.94 -11.75 -0.81
CA PHE A 133 -2.76 -12.82 -1.35
C PHE A 133 -4.21 -12.66 -0.89
N ASN A 134 -5.13 -12.88 -1.83
CA ASN A 134 -6.49 -13.27 -1.52
C ASN A 134 -6.58 -14.78 -1.71
N ILE A 135 -6.49 -15.51 -0.58
CA ILE A 135 -6.34 -16.97 -0.57
C ILE A 135 -7.70 -17.63 -0.43
N VAL A 136 -7.95 -18.64 -1.26
CA VAL A 136 -9.02 -19.62 -1.06
C VAL A 136 -8.39 -20.95 -0.65
N GLU A 137 -8.63 -21.35 0.59
CA GLU A 137 -8.18 -22.64 1.11
C GLU A 137 -8.94 -23.78 0.43
N VAL A 138 -8.22 -24.83 0.03
CA VAL A 138 -8.79 -26.03 -0.57
C VAL A 138 -8.24 -27.29 0.11
N THR A 139 -8.97 -28.40 0.00
CA THR A 139 -8.65 -29.65 0.71
C THR A 139 -8.15 -30.77 -0.20
N SER A 140 -8.10 -30.54 -1.52
CA SER A 140 -7.71 -31.54 -2.50
C SER A 140 -6.87 -30.95 -3.64
N GLU A 141 -6.07 -31.79 -4.29
CA GLU A 141 -5.31 -31.37 -5.48
C GLU A 141 -6.23 -31.09 -6.68
N GLU A 142 -7.38 -31.75 -6.74
CA GLU A 142 -8.40 -31.52 -7.76
C GLU A 142 -8.95 -30.09 -7.66
N ASP A 143 -9.21 -29.61 -6.44
CA ASP A 143 -9.74 -28.26 -6.19
C ASP A 143 -8.71 -27.16 -6.52
N LEU A 144 -7.41 -27.43 -6.32
CA LEU A 144 -6.31 -26.57 -6.81
C LEU A 144 -6.34 -26.40 -8.34
N ARG A 145 -6.81 -27.42 -9.05
CA ARG A 145 -6.80 -27.47 -10.52
C ARG A 145 -8.02 -26.85 -11.18
N GLY A 146 -9.15 -26.83 -10.48
CA GLY A 146 -10.42 -26.27 -10.96
C GLY A 146 -10.34 -24.77 -11.31
N PRO A 147 -11.40 -24.21 -11.92
CA PRO A 147 -11.39 -22.84 -12.43
C PRO A 147 -11.01 -21.82 -11.36
N PHE A 148 -10.29 -20.78 -11.78
CA PHE A 148 -9.85 -19.66 -10.94
C PHE A 148 -10.91 -18.57 -10.85
N ASP A 149 -12.15 -18.98 -10.56
CA ASP A 149 -13.28 -18.07 -10.41
C ASP A 149 -13.31 -17.51 -8.99
N PHE A 150 -12.44 -16.55 -8.73
CA PHE A 150 -12.44 -15.82 -7.47
C PHE A 150 -13.65 -14.89 -7.44
N LYS A 151 -14.67 -15.23 -6.65
CA LYS A 151 -15.82 -14.35 -6.42
C LYS A 151 -15.34 -13.12 -5.66
N SER A 152 -15.45 -11.96 -6.29
CA SER A 152 -15.23 -10.64 -5.70
C SER A 152 -16.36 -10.26 -4.75
#